data_AF-A0A2E6AQY3-F1
#
_entry.id   AF-A0A2E6AQY3-F1
#
_cell.length_a   1.000
_cell.length_b   1.000
_cell.length_c   1.000
_cell.angle_alpha   90.00
_cell.angle_beta   90.00
_cell.angle_gamma   90.00
#
_symmetry.space_group_name_H-M   'P 1'
#
loop_
_entity.id
_entity.type
_entity.pdbx_description
1 polymer ?
#
loop_
_entity_poly.entity_id
_entity_poly.type
_entity_poly.pdbx_seq_one_letter_code
_entity_poly.pdbx_strand_id
1 'polypeptide(L)'
;MEEDNLLFIGAILSIALGGLSLRLVRRNQTLVWNEAIAAHILCLMFITKGIQNAATGYFNQATGSQWQFWVELSFSMDYVFSSSVLAIALLYPVPILRNIKQVKIGLGLAGGFALYRLTLDIVGLNFTVFALPGMIYYAAAIIWGSIYFKFRLISPEKRNDSTKNISLLAGLFATLVLGHIWMWWPGLLLQSEYFYYFDLGNGNFTSTLWDYMWMSGYSIGIAAGLAMVCTEIYQAINGDSSKLLYIILPYFILGIVGYSVYTAYDDTGFVLIERDIDVLQIWSIFTSQLHFTIARPIIAMYILLKFGLFDINEETKPMAKMMSIILIVVATSAILELVQAVIPINQMISAALLGIIIAFGIGWEEKSFNNLVSNQAHLRNYIDKKWFPEISIPRKYINRIDLVCLVYCLLCLLVSFIIWEMDLLFQLVIERGAQNDI
;
A
#
# COMPACT_ATOMS: atom_id res chain seq x y z
N MET A 1 16.25 14.14 -8.41
CA MET A 1 15.55 15.38 -8.06
C MET A 1 14.04 15.24 -8.22
N GLU A 2 13.54 14.58 -9.28
CA GLU A 2 12.09 14.32 -9.46
C GLU A 2 11.52 13.27 -8.50
N GLU A 3 12.29 12.21 -8.18
CA GLU A 3 11.84 11.15 -7.26
C GLU A 3 11.63 11.66 -5.83
N ASP A 4 12.56 12.45 -5.29
CA ASP A 4 12.45 13.02 -3.94
C ASP A 4 11.23 13.95 -3.81
N ASN A 5 10.95 14.74 -4.86
CA ASN A 5 9.77 15.60 -4.90
C ASN A 5 8.48 14.75 -4.79
N LEU A 6 8.40 13.65 -5.53
CA LEU A 6 7.27 12.74 -5.48
C LEU A 6 7.11 12.07 -4.11
N LEU A 7 8.22 11.72 -3.45
CA LEU A 7 8.20 11.17 -2.08
C LEU A 7 7.65 12.18 -1.07
N PHE A 8 8.08 13.44 -1.10
CA PHE A 8 7.56 14.48 -0.21
C PHE A 8 6.09 14.84 -0.51
N ILE A 9 5.70 14.89 -1.78
CA ILE A 9 4.30 15.06 -2.18
C ILE A 9 3.45 13.90 -1.65
N GLY A 10 3.90 12.67 -1.84
CA GLY A 10 3.26 11.46 -1.33
C GLY A 10 3.19 11.43 0.20
N ALA A 11 4.19 11.98 0.90
CA ALA A 11 4.22 12.11 2.35
C ALA A 11 3.12 13.05 2.86
N ILE A 12 3.04 14.26 2.31
CA ILE A 12 2.03 15.25 2.67
C ILE A 12 0.63 14.70 2.38
N LEU A 13 0.45 14.12 1.19
CA LEU A 13 -0.83 13.53 0.80
C LEU A 13 -1.28 12.43 1.76
N SER A 14 -0.39 11.49 2.08
CA SER A 14 -0.72 10.35 2.94
C SER A 14 -1.01 10.78 4.39
N ILE A 15 -0.26 11.74 4.94
CA ILE A 15 -0.51 12.29 6.27
C ILE A 15 -1.82 13.07 6.30
N ALA A 16 -2.05 13.95 5.33
CA ALA A 16 -3.26 14.76 5.26
C ALA A 16 -4.50 13.87 5.13
N LEU A 17 -4.46 12.89 4.23
CA LEU A 17 -5.54 11.93 4.03
C LEU A 17 -5.76 11.08 5.28
N GLY A 18 -4.70 10.45 5.82
CA GLY A 18 -4.82 9.63 7.02
C GLY A 18 -5.35 10.41 8.23
N GLY A 19 -4.86 11.64 8.46
CA GLY A 19 -5.28 12.50 9.56
C GLY A 19 -6.72 13.01 9.44
N LEU A 20 -7.11 13.48 8.26
CA LEU A 20 -8.48 13.93 8.00
C LEU A 20 -9.46 12.74 8.07
N SER A 21 -9.11 11.59 7.47
CA SER A 21 -9.90 10.36 7.57
C SER A 21 -10.07 9.93 9.02
N LEU A 22 -9.00 9.91 9.81
CA LEU A 22 -9.05 9.48 11.21
C LEU A 22 -10.02 10.34 12.02
N ARG A 23 -10.03 11.66 11.78
CA ARG A 23 -10.98 12.57 12.43
C ARG A 23 -12.43 12.27 12.06
N LEU A 24 -12.70 11.86 10.81
CA LEU A 24 -14.04 11.43 10.38
C LEU A 24 -14.44 10.08 11.01
N VAL A 25 -13.53 9.09 11.03
CA VAL A 25 -13.78 7.76 11.63
C VAL A 25 -14.07 7.87 13.13
N ARG A 26 -13.36 8.74 13.85
CA ARG A 26 -13.58 8.97 15.29
C ARG A 26 -14.98 9.50 15.61
N ARG A 27 -15.56 10.27 14.68
CA ARG A 27 -16.92 10.82 14.81
C ARG A 27 -17.99 9.80 14.44
N ASN A 28 -17.67 8.82 13.61
CA ASN A 28 -18.60 7.79 13.19
C ASN A 28 -18.85 6.74 14.29
N GLN A 29 -20.03 6.80 14.91
CA GLN A 29 -20.47 5.87 15.96
C GLN A 29 -21.29 4.69 15.43
N THR A 30 -21.69 4.68 14.16
CA THR A 30 -22.59 3.66 13.59
C THR A 30 -21.86 2.44 13.04
N LEU A 31 -20.53 2.53 12.86
CA LEU A 31 -19.71 1.42 12.38
C LEU A 31 -19.72 0.24 13.33
N VAL A 32 -19.85 -0.94 12.74
CA VAL A 32 -19.70 -2.20 13.47
C VAL A 32 -18.23 -2.42 13.85
N TRP A 33 -17.99 -3.23 14.88
CA TRP A 33 -16.67 -3.42 15.50
C TRP A 33 -15.51 -3.67 14.51
N ASN A 34 -15.70 -4.50 13.48
CA ASN A 34 -14.65 -4.87 12.53
C ASN A 34 -14.37 -3.75 11.53
N GLU A 35 -15.41 -3.10 11.01
CA GLU A 35 -15.31 -1.92 10.14
C GLU A 35 -14.68 -0.74 10.88
N ALA A 36 -15.08 -0.52 12.13
CA ALA A 36 -14.51 0.52 12.98
C ALA A 36 -13.00 0.31 13.21
N ILE A 37 -12.59 -0.90 13.60
CA ILE A 37 -11.16 -1.20 13.81
C ILE A 37 -10.38 -1.08 12.49
N ALA A 38 -10.89 -1.66 11.41
CA ALA A 38 -10.24 -1.59 10.10
C ALA A 38 -10.10 -0.14 9.60
N ALA A 39 -11.12 0.70 9.79
CA ALA A 39 -11.07 2.11 9.41
C ALA A 39 -10.00 2.89 10.22
N HIS A 40 -9.91 2.68 11.54
CA HIS A 40 -8.87 3.28 12.36
C HIS A 40 -7.46 2.84 11.90
N ILE A 41 -7.25 1.53 11.72
CA ILE A 41 -5.97 0.97 11.27
C ILE A 41 -5.60 1.49 9.88
N LEU A 42 -6.57 1.55 8.95
CA LEU A 42 -6.34 2.06 7.59
C LEU A 42 -5.90 3.54 7.62
N CYS A 43 -6.52 4.38 8.45
CA CYS A 43 -6.13 5.78 8.57
C CYS A 43 -4.70 5.93 9.13
N LEU A 44 -4.39 5.19 10.19
CA LEU A 44 -3.07 5.19 10.82
C LEU A 44 -1.99 4.68 9.87
N MET A 45 -2.30 3.65 9.08
CA MET A 45 -1.42 3.10 8.05
C MET A 45 -0.97 4.15 7.03
N PHE A 46 -1.84 5.11 6.65
CA PHE A 46 -1.44 6.20 5.75
C PHE A 46 -0.65 7.30 6.44
N ILE A 47 -0.94 7.59 7.72
CA ILE A 47 -0.11 8.53 8.49
C ILE A 47 1.32 8.00 8.58
N THR A 48 1.50 6.73 8.95
CA THR A 48 2.84 6.13 9.04
C THR A 48 3.49 5.98 7.68
N LYS A 49 2.73 5.67 6.62
CA LYS A 49 3.28 5.63 5.25
C LYS A 49 3.77 7.00 4.79
N GLY A 50 3.10 8.08 5.21
CA GLY A 50 3.59 9.41 4.90
C GLY A 50 4.88 9.79 5.65
N ILE A 51 5.02 9.36 6.90
CA ILE A 51 6.29 9.49 7.64
C ILE A 51 7.39 8.69 6.94
N GLN A 52 7.09 7.45 6.51
CA GLN A 52 8.02 6.62 5.74
C GLN A 52 8.49 7.33 4.47
N ASN A 53 7.57 7.86 3.66
CA ASN A 53 7.93 8.53 2.41
C ASN A 53 8.81 9.76 2.66
N ALA A 54 8.52 10.55 3.71
CA ALA A 54 9.36 11.68 4.11
C ALA A 54 10.75 11.20 4.55
N ALA A 55 10.83 10.14 5.35
CA ALA A 55 12.10 9.56 5.79
C ALA A 55 12.93 9.06 4.60
N THR A 56 12.32 8.39 3.62
CA THR A 56 13.00 7.99 2.37
C THR A 56 13.50 9.20 1.58
N GLY A 57 12.70 10.27 1.47
CA GLY A 57 13.13 11.50 0.80
C GLY A 57 14.34 12.16 1.49
N TYR A 58 14.38 12.17 2.82
CA TYR A 58 15.55 12.66 3.57
C TYR A 58 16.75 11.73 3.49
N PHE A 59 16.53 10.41 3.43
CA PHE A 59 17.60 9.43 3.20
C PHE A 59 18.31 9.71 1.88
N ASN A 60 17.57 9.89 0.78
CA ASN A 60 18.14 10.16 -0.55
C ASN A 60 18.98 11.45 -0.61
N GLN A 61 18.71 12.40 0.30
CA GLN A 61 19.42 13.68 0.38
C GLN A 61 20.53 13.71 1.44
N ALA A 62 20.68 12.65 2.23
CA ALA A 62 21.65 12.61 3.31
C ALA A 62 23.09 12.54 2.77
N THR A 63 23.98 13.37 3.30
CA THR A 63 25.39 13.47 2.88
C THR A 63 26.40 13.02 3.95
N GLY A 64 25.92 12.70 5.16
CA GLY A 64 26.72 12.18 6.28
C GLY A 64 26.06 10.96 6.93
N SER A 65 26.48 10.58 8.14
CA SER A 65 25.96 9.39 8.84
C SER A 65 24.47 9.44 9.17
N GLN A 66 23.81 10.60 9.00
CA GLN A 66 22.37 10.77 9.24
C GLN A 66 21.50 9.88 8.34
N TRP A 67 22.06 9.36 7.23
CA TRP A 67 21.35 8.40 6.38
C TRP A 67 20.85 7.18 7.18
N GLN A 68 21.60 6.73 8.20
CA GLN A 68 21.23 5.59 9.05
C GLN A 68 19.93 5.85 9.80
N PHE A 69 19.78 7.06 10.36
CA PHE A 69 18.54 7.48 11.04
C PHE A 69 17.35 7.42 10.09
N TRP A 70 17.49 7.98 8.89
CA TRP A 70 16.40 8.09 7.93
C TRP A 70 16.01 6.74 7.30
N VAL A 71 16.98 5.88 6.99
CA VAL A 71 16.73 4.51 6.53
C VAL A 71 15.99 3.71 7.58
N GLU A 72 16.49 3.73 8.81
CA GLU A 72 15.90 2.98 9.90
C GLU A 72 14.47 3.47 10.17
N LEU A 73 14.26 4.79 10.21
CA LEU A 73 12.92 5.35 10.38
C LEU A 73 11.97 4.91 9.25
N SER A 74 12.47 4.84 8.01
CA SER A 74 11.68 4.35 6.87
C SER A 74 11.26 2.90 7.03
N PHE A 75 12.19 1.99 7.38
CA PHE A 75 11.88 0.58 7.62
C PHE A 75 10.94 0.38 8.82
N SER A 76 11.23 1.05 9.93
CA SER A 76 10.42 1.03 11.14
C SER A 76 8.96 1.47 10.88
N MET A 77 8.74 2.48 10.03
CA MET A 77 7.39 2.88 9.61
C MET A 77 6.73 1.86 8.67
N ASP A 78 7.50 1.18 7.82
CA ASP A 78 7.00 0.09 6.96
C ASP A 78 6.52 -1.12 7.78
N TYR A 79 7.05 -1.33 8.99
CA TYR A 79 6.57 -2.39 9.90
C TYR A 79 5.15 -2.10 10.39
N VAL A 80 4.81 -0.83 10.60
CA VAL A 80 3.42 -0.43 10.92
C VAL A 80 2.52 -0.70 9.74
N PHE A 81 2.96 -0.36 8.52
CA PHE A 81 2.21 -0.65 7.30
C PHE A 81 1.96 -2.16 7.17
N SER A 82 3.00 -2.97 7.32
CA SER A 82 2.96 -4.42 7.26
C SER A 82 2.00 -5.03 8.27
N SER A 83 2.08 -4.58 9.52
CA SER A 83 1.24 -5.07 10.60
C SER A 83 -0.21 -4.60 10.46
N SER A 84 -0.42 -3.42 9.88
CA SER A 84 -1.76 -2.90 9.55
C SER A 84 -2.43 -3.75 8.47
N VAL A 85 -1.68 -4.14 7.43
CA VAL A 85 -2.17 -5.06 6.38
C VAL A 85 -2.59 -6.40 6.99
N LEU A 86 -1.75 -7.00 7.84
CA LEU A 86 -2.08 -8.25 8.54
C LEU A 86 -3.34 -8.10 9.39
N ALA A 87 -3.46 -7.03 10.17
CA ALA A 87 -4.61 -6.78 11.03
C ALA A 87 -5.89 -6.58 10.22
N ILE A 88 -5.86 -5.79 9.15
CA ILE A 88 -7.01 -5.56 8.28
C ILE A 88 -7.41 -6.86 7.58
N ALA A 89 -6.45 -7.64 7.06
CA ALA A 89 -6.74 -8.91 6.39
C ALA A 89 -7.53 -9.89 7.27
N LEU A 90 -7.27 -9.89 8.58
CA LEU A 90 -7.98 -10.73 9.54
C LEU A 90 -9.38 -10.22 9.92
N LEU A 91 -9.68 -8.94 9.67
CA LEU A 91 -10.88 -8.25 10.16
C LEU A 91 -11.85 -7.83 9.05
N TYR A 92 -11.36 -7.54 7.86
CA TYR A 92 -12.11 -6.85 6.82
C TYR A 92 -11.62 -7.25 5.40
N PRO A 93 -12.51 -7.46 4.41
CA PRO A 93 -13.96 -7.22 4.41
C PRO A 93 -14.79 -8.21 5.21
N VAL A 94 -14.33 -9.46 5.34
CA VAL A 94 -15.01 -10.52 6.09
C VAL A 94 -14.13 -10.89 7.28
N PRO A 95 -14.61 -10.74 8.52
CA PRO A 95 -13.81 -11.02 9.71
C PRO A 95 -13.55 -12.52 9.85
N ILE A 96 -12.26 -12.89 9.79
CA ILE A 96 -11.80 -14.25 10.09
C ILE A 96 -11.80 -14.48 11.61
N LEU A 97 -11.53 -13.42 12.38
CA LEU A 97 -11.58 -13.46 13.84
C LEU A 97 -13.04 -13.41 14.31
N ARG A 98 -13.53 -14.51 14.89
CA ARG A 98 -14.96 -14.71 15.16
C ARG A 98 -15.37 -14.46 16.61
N ASN A 99 -14.43 -14.36 17.54
CA ASN A 99 -14.71 -14.09 18.95
C ASN A 99 -13.71 -13.09 19.56
N ILE A 100 -14.05 -12.51 20.71
CA ILE A 100 -13.21 -11.47 21.35
C ILE A 100 -11.80 -11.97 21.71
N LYS A 101 -11.64 -13.26 22.04
CA LYS A 101 -10.32 -13.85 22.33
C LYS A 101 -9.48 -13.91 21.05
N GLN A 102 -10.06 -14.36 19.95
CA GLN A 102 -9.43 -14.39 18.62
C GLN A 102 -9.08 -12.97 18.15
N VAL A 103 -9.94 -11.98 18.39
CA VAL A 103 -9.63 -10.57 18.07
C VAL A 103 -8.42 -10.08 18.86
N LYS A 104 -8.37 -10.35 20.17
CA LYS A 104 -7.22 -9.98 21.02
C LYS A 104 -5.93 -10.67 20.57
N ILE A 105 -6.00 -11.97 20.28
CA ILE A 105 -4.83 -12.75 19.83
C ILE A 105 -4.38 -12.27 18.46
N GLY A 106 -5.29 -12.13 17.49
CA GLY A 106 -4.95 -11.71 16.12
C GLY A 106 -4.35 -10.31 16.05
N LEU A 107 -4.96 -9.33 16.74
CA LEU A 107 -4.39 -7.98 16.84
C LEU A 107 -3.10 -7.95 17.67
N GLY A 108 -3.00 -8.78 18.71
CA GLY A 108 -1.78 -8.95 19.49
C GLY A 108 -0.63 -9.53 18.66
N LEU A 109 -0.90 -10.49 17.78
CA LEU A 109 0.08 -11.05 16.84
C LEU A 109 0.50 -10.02 15.80
N ALA A 110 -0.43 -9.24 15.25
CA ALA A 110 -0.10 -8.16 14.32
C ALA A 110 0.78 -7.09 14.98
N GLY A 111 0.42 -6.60 16.17
CA GLY A 111 1.25 -5.65 16.91
C GLY A 111 2.58 -6.25 17.40
N GLY A 112 2.56 -7.53 17.80
CA GLY A 112 3.75 -8.27 18.19
C GLY A 112 4.72 -8.47 17.02
N PHE A 113 4.22 -8.62 15.79
CA PHE A 113 5.04 -8.70 14.59
C PHE A 113 5.81 -7.40 14.34
N ALA A 114 5.16 -6.24 14.48
CA ALA A 114 5.84 -4.94 14.41
C ALA A 114 6.95 -4.82 15.46
N LEU A 115 6.64 -5.12 16.73
CA LEU A 115 7.62 -5.06 17.83
C LEU A 115 8.76 -6.06 17.66
N TYR A 116 8.47 -7.25 17.15
CA TYR A 116 9.48 -8.26 16.84
C TYR A 116 10.47 -7.75 15.79
N ARG A 117 9.99 -7.17 14.68
CA ARG A 117 10.88 -6.59 13.67
C ARG A 117 11.70 -5.42 14.22
N LEU A 118 11.08 -4.55 15.02
CA LEU A 118 11.79 -3.45 15.71
C LEU A 118 12.90 -3.97 16.64
N THR A 119 12.66 -5.11 17.31
CA THR A 119 13.67 -5.76 18.15
C THR A 119 14.82 -6.31 17.31
N LEU A 120 14.53 -6.82 16.11
CA LEU A 120 15.56 -7.29 15.17
C LEU A 120 16.46 -6.16 14.69
N ASP A 121 15.96 -4.94 14.50
CA ASP A 121 16.82 -3.80 14.13
C ASP A 121 17.85 -3.50 15.21
N ILE A 122 17.42 -3.47 16.49
CA ILE A 122 18.29 -3.17 17.63
C ILE A 122 19.42 -4.20 17.76
N VAL A 123 19.16 -5.47 17.43
CA VAL A 123 20.17 -6.54 17.48
C VAL A 123 20.93 -6.74 16.16
N GLY A 124 20.69 -5.91 15.13
CA GLY A 124 21.37 -5.99 13.83
C GLY A 124 20.98 -7.19 12.96
N LEU A 125 19.79 -7.75 13.15
CA LEU A 125 19.29 -8.94 12.42
C LEU A 125 18.14 -8.62 11.44
N ASN A 126 17.82 -7.37 11.22
CA ASN A 126 16.69 -6.93 10.40
C ASN A 126 16.80 -7.24 8.91
N PHE A 127 18.01 -7.30 8.36
CA PHE A 127 18.26 -7.70 6.97
C PHE A 127 18.62 -9.18 6.84
N THR A 128 17.98 -10.04 7.64
CA THR A 128 18.11 -11.49 7.60
C THR A 128 16.75 -12.17 7.48
N VAL A 129 16.74 -13.45 7.10
CA VAL A 129 15.55 -14.30 7.02
C VAL A 129 14.61 -14.17 8.22
N PHE A 130 15.14 -13.90 9.42
CA PHE A 130 14.36 -13.77 10.65
C PHE A 130 13.38 -12.60 10.63
N ALA A 131 13.62 -11.56 9.83
CA ALA A 131 12.69 -10.46 9.65
C ALA A 131 11.43 -10.85 8.88
N LEU A 132 11.40 -12.07 8.31
CA LEU A 132 10.31 -12.60 7.49
C LEU A 132 9.90 -11.63 6.36
N PRO A 133 10.86 -11.22 5.50
CA PRO A 133 10.57 -10.34 4.37
C PRO A 133 9.49 -10.95 3.47
N GLY A 134 8.66 -10.10 2.88
CA GLY A 134 7.60 -10.53 1.96
C GLY A 134 6.35 -11.17 2.59
N MET A 135 6.30 -11.40 3.91
CA MET A 135 5.12 -12.00 4.59
C MET A 135 3.80 -11.27 4.34
N ILE A 136 3.86 -9.96 4.16
CA ILE A 136 2.69 -9.13 3.84
C ILE A 136 2.06 -9.53 2.50
N TYR A 137 2.86 -9.96 1.54
CA TYR A 137 2.39 -10.36 0.21
C TYR A 137 1.69 -11.71 0.28
N TYR A 138 2.21 -12.64 1.09
CA TYR A 138 1.53 -13.89 1.41
C TYR A 138 0.18 -13.65 2.06
N ALA A 139 0.12 -12.79 3.09
CA ALA A 139 -1.12 -12.51 3.78
C ALA A 139 -2.16 -11.86 2.84
N ALA A 140 -1.76 -10.86 2.06
CA ALA A 140 -2.64 -10.20 1.10
C ALA A 140 -3.13 -11.18 0.02
N ALA A 141 -2.22 -11.95 -0.59
CA ALA A 141 -2.54 -12.90 -1.66
C ALA A 141 -3.44 -14.03 -1.17
N ILE A 142 -3.11 -14.65 -0.03
CA ILE A 142 -3.84 -15.81 0.47
C ILE A 142 -5.18 -15.38 1.08
N ILE A 143 -5.19 -14.40 1.97
CA ILE A 143 -6.40 -14.04 2.71
C ILE A 143 -7.38 -13.28 1.82
N TRP A 144 -6.97 -12.13 1.27
CA TRP A 144 -7.87 -11.35 0.41
C TRP A 144 -8.12 -12.02 -0.93
N GLY A 145 -7.13 -12.73 -1.51
CA GLY A 145 -7.38 -13.53 -2.71
C GLY A 145 -8.43 -14.61 -2.45
N SER A 146 -8.34 -15.36 -1.35
CA SER A 146 -9.35 -16.39 -1.01
C SER A 146 -10.74 -15.79 -0.81
N ILE A 147 -10.85 -14.67 -0.09
CA ILE A 147 -12.13 -13.97 0.09
C ILE A 147 -12.65 -13.49 -1.28
N TYR A 148 -11.81 -12.88 -2.09
CA TYR A 148 -12.16 -12.44 -3.43
C TYR A 148 -12.74 -13.60 -4.26
N PHE A 149 -12.01 -14.71 -4.42
CA PHE A 149 -12.48 -15.84 -5.22
C PHE A 149 -13.75 -16.47 -4.65
N LYS A 150 -13.83 -16.63 -3.33
CA LYS A 150 -14.99 -17.20 -2.66
C LYS A 150 -16.28 -16.44 -2.98
N PHE A 151 -16.23 -15.11 -2.98
CA PHE A 151 -17.40 -14.27 -3.21
C PHE A 151 -17.63 -13.96 -4.69
N ARG A 152 -16.57 -13.88 -5.50
CA ARG A 152 -16.67 -13.63 -6.94
C ARG A 152 -17.23 -14.81 -7.72
N LEU A 153 -16.91 -16.03 -7.29
CA LEU A 153 -17.30 -17.28 -7.94
C LEU A 153 -18.60 -17.90 -7.38
N ILE A 154 -19.34 -17.18 -6.51
CA ILE A 154 -20.66 -17.63 -6.07
C ILE A 154 -21.59 -17.81 -7.27
N SER A 155 -22.39 -18.88 -7.28
CA SER A 155 -23.34 -19.16 -8.35
C SER A 155 -24.28 -17.97 -8.60
N PRO A 156 -24.65 -17.66 -9.86
CA PRO A 156 -25.48 -16.50 -10.18
C PRO A 156 -26.77 -16.40 -9.34
N GLU A 157 -27.40 -17.54 -9.06
CA GLU A 157 -28.63 -17.65 -8.25
C GLU A 157 -28.47 -17.19 -6.80
N LYS A 158 -27.27 -17.34 -6.22
CA LYS A 158 -26.96 -16.99 -4.82
C LYS A 158 -26.22 -15.65 -4.72
N ARG A 159 -25.96 -15.01 -5.85
CA ARG A 159 -25.20 -13.77 -5.93
C ARG A 159 -26.13 -12.59 -5.65
N ASN A 160 -25.68 -11.69 -4.79
CA ASN A 160 -26.34 -10.42 -4.50
C ASN A 160 -25.31 -9.27 -4.54
N ASP A 161 -25.78 -8.03 -4.47
CA ASP A 161 -24.91 -6.85 -4.51
C ASP A 161 -23.86 -6.87 -3.39
N SER A 162 -24.21 -7.33 -2.19
CA SER A 162 -23.26 -7.44 -1.07
C SER A 162 -22.14 -8.44 -1.35
N THR A 163 -22.41 -9.58 -1.99
CA THR A 163 -21.36 -10.53 -2.38
C THR A 163 -20.43 -9.95 -3.46
N LYS A 164 -20.98 -9.17 -4.41
CA LYS A 164 -20.17 -8.43 -5.40
C LYS A 164 -19.33 -7.33 -4.73
N ASN A 165 -19.89 -6.66 -3.73
CA ASN A 165 -19.20 -5.62 -2.97
C ASN A 165 -18.07 -6.19 -2.09
N ILE A 166 -18.26 -7.36 -1.48
CA ILE A 166 -17.20 -8.05 -0.72
C ILE A 166 -16.05 -8.45 -1.63
N SER A 167 -16.34 -9.04 -2.80
CA SER A 167 -15.27 -9.41 -3.74
C SER A 167 -14.55 -8.18 -4.28
N LEU A 168 -15.29 -7.12 -4.65
CA LEU A 168 -14.69 -5.86 -5.06
C LEU A 168 -13.76 -5.30 -3.97
N LEU A 169 -14.22 -5.27 -2.72
CA LEU A 169 -13.44 -4.74 -1.60
C LEU A 169 -12.19 -5.57 -1.30
N ALA A 170 -12.30 -6.89 -1.28
CA ALA A 170 -11.14 -7.79 -1.13
C ALA A 170 -10.14 -7.58 -2.28
N GLY A 171 -10.65 -7.43 -3.51
CA GLY A 171 -9.83 -7.14 -4.68
C GLY A 171 -9.11 -5.79 -4.58
N LEU A 172 -9.78 -4.75 -4.08
CA LEU A 172 -9.17 -3.43 -3.86
C LEU A 172 -8.08 -3.46 -2.79
N PHE A 173 -8.27 -4.19 -1.69
CA PHE A 173 -7.22 -4.38 -0.70
C PHE A 173 -6.03 -5.18 -1.25
N ALA A 174 -6.29 -6.22 -2.03
CA ALA A 174 -5.24 -6.95 -2.75
C ALA A 174 -4.48 -6.02 -3.71
N THR A 175 -5.17 -5.21 -4.52
CA THR A 175 -4.54 -4.22 -5.40
C THR A 175 -3.73 -3.17 -4.62
N LEU A 176 -4.22 -2.72 -3.46
CA LEU A 176 -3.51 -1.75 -2.62
C LEU A 176 -2.12 -2.27 -2.21
N VAL A 177 -1.98 -3.57 -1.95
CA VAL A 177 -0.71 -4.15 -1.49
C VAL A 177 0.11 -4.73 -2.65
N LEU A 178 -0.53 -5.42 -3.58
CA LEU A 178 0.09 -6.22 -4.65
C LEU A 178 0.10 -5.52 -6.01
N GLY A 179 -0.52 -4.35 -6.17
CA GLY A 179 -0.64 -3.69 -7.47
C GLY A 179 0.71 -3.49 -8.16
N HIS A 180 1.70 -2.92 -7.46
CA HIS A 180 3.04 -2.74 -8.02
C HIS A 180 3.69 -4.09 -8.41
N ILE A 181 3.50 -5.14 -7.62
CA ILE A 181 4.01 -6.50 -7.89
C ILE A 181 3.43 -7.06 -9.18
N TRP A 182 2.16 -6.77 -9.47
CA TRP A 182 1.54 -7.26 -10.71
C TRP A 182 2.20 -6.69 -11.96
N MET A 183 2.90 -5.55 -11.89
CA MET A 183 3.67 -5.04 -13.04
C MET A 183 4.92 -5.88 -13.34
N TRP A 184 5.35 -6.74 -12.42
CA TRP A 184 6.55 -7.58 -12.56
C TRP A 184 6.22 -8.98 -13.12
N TRP A 185 4.96 -9.24 -13.46
CA TRP A 185 4.50 -10.56 -13.89
C TRP A 185 5.25 -11.17 -15.09
N PRO A 186 5.68 -10.40 -16.12
CA PRO A 186 6.35 -11.04 -17.25
C PRO A 186 7.74 -11.57 -16.86
N GLY A 187 8.44 -10.90 -15.96
CA GLY A 187 9.75 -11.33 -15.49
C GLY A 187 9.70 -12.70 -14.82
N LEU A 188 8.65 -12.96 -14.05
CA LEU A 188 8.39 -14.28 -13.45
C LEU A 188 8.17 -15.35 -14.52
N LEU A 189 7.29 -15.09 -15.51
CA LEU A 189 6.89 -16.10 -16.50
C LEU A 189 7.94 -16.34 -17.59
N LEU A 190 8.66 -15.29 -17.98
CA LEU A 190 9.69 -15.32 -19.02
C LEU A 190 11.09 -15.58 -18.45
N GLN A 191 11.19 -15.85 -17.15
CA GLN A 191 12.45 -16.17 -16.46
C GLN A 191 13.53 -15.10 -16.63
N SER A 192 13.11 -13.83 -16.54
CA SER A 192 14.03 -12.71 -16.74
C SER A 192 14.96 -12.51 -15.57
N GLU A 193 16.19 -12.11 -15.88
CA GLU A 193 17.24 -11.87 -14.88
C GLU A 193 16.81 -10.83 -13.84
N TYR A 194 16.12 -9.77 -14.27
CA TYR A 194 15.60 -8.72 -13.37
C TYR A 194 14.65 -9.21 -12.28
N PHE A 195 14.04 -10.38 -12.44
CA PHE A 195 13.16 -10.97 -11.44
C PHE A 195 13.88 -12.01 -10.58
N TYR A 196 14.78 -12.81 -11.15
CA TYR A 196 15.40 -13.95 -10.44
C TYR A 196 16.73 -13.60 -9.77
N TYR A 197 17.45 -12.60 -10.27
CA TYR A 197 18.70 -12.09 -9.69
C TYR A 197 18.50 -10.73 -9.03
N PHE A 198 17.28 -10.50 -8.50
CA PHE A 198 16.92 -9.24 -7.87
C PHE A 198 17.68 -9.04 -6.56
N ASP A 199 18.55 -8.03 -6.52
CA ASP A 199 19.33 -7.63 -5.35
C ASP A 199 18.76 -6.34 -4.74
N LEU A 200 18.21 -6.45 -3.53
CA LEU A 200 17.60 -5.35 -2.79
C LEU A 200 18.59 -4.60 -1.90
N GLY A 201 19.74 -5.20 -1.57
CA GLY A 201 20.70 -4.69 -0.62
C GLY A 201 22.10 -4.48 -1.19
N ASN A 202 22.26 -4.60 -2.50
CA ASN A 202 23.54 -4.57 -3.20
C ASN A 202 24.56 -5.53 -2.57
N GLY A 203 24.12 -6.75 -2.25
CA GLY A 203 24.89 -7.87 -1.69
C GLY A 203 25.39 -7.72 -0.26
N ASN A 204 25.56 -6.48 0.23
CA ASN A 204 26.18 -6.18 1.52
C ASN A 204 25.15 -5.84 2.60
N PHE A 205 23.97 -5.35 2.23
CA PHE A 205 22.93 -4.97 3.18
C PHE A 205 22.03 -6.15 3.52
N THR A 206 21.62 -6.94 2.53
CA THR A 206 20.69 -8.07 2.65
C THR A 206 21.38 -9.41 2.47
N SER A 207 20.89 -10.45 3.16
CA SER A 207 21.36 -11.83 2.89
C SER A 207 20.63 -12.41 1.68
N THR A 208 21.26 -13.28 0.89
CA THR A 208 20.62 -13.93 -0.28
C THR A 208 19.28 -14.61 0.04
N LEU A 209 19.15 -15.22 1.23
CA LEU A 209 17.89 -15.85 1.65
C LEU A 209 16.78 -14.82 1.95
N TRP A 210 17.15 -13.62 2.37
CA TRP A 210 16.21 -12.50 2.57
C TRP A 210 15.66 -12.03 1.22
N ASP A 211 16.53 -11.84 0.21
CA ASP A 211 16.11 -11.44 -1.14
C ASP A 211 15.23 -12.52 -1.77
N TYR A 212 15.61 -13.80 -1.63
CA TYR A 212 14.81 -14.93 -2.08
C TYR A 212 13.41 -14.94 -1.46
N MET A 213 13.29 -14.75 -0.14
CA MET A 213 11.99 -14.70 0.55
C MET A 213 11.14 -13.50 0.14
N TRP A 214 11.78 -12.37 -0.16
CA TRP A 214 11.09 -11.21 -0.71
C TRP A 214 10.50 -11.53 -2.10
N MET A 215 11.31 -12.12 -2.98
CA MET A 215 10.91 -12.49 -4.34
C MET A 215 9.91 -13.64 -4.38
N SER A 216 9.96 -14.57 -3.43
CA SER A 216 8.91 -15.58 -3.26
C SER A 216 7.57 -14.94 -2.88
N GLY A 217 7.60 -13.87 -2.07
CA GLY A 217 6.44 -13.00 -1.79
C GLY A 217 5.90 -12.29 -3.03
N TYR A 218 6.77 -11.80 -3.91
CA TYR A 218 6.34 -11.24 -5.21
C TYR A 218 5.70 -12.32 -6.08
N SER A 219 6.29 -13.51 -6.11
CA SER A 219 5.81 -14.63 -6.94
C SER A 219 4.40 -15.07 -6.57
N ILE A 220 4.09 -15.21 -5.26
CA ILE A 220 2.72 -15.51 -4.83
C ILE A 220 1.75 -14.35 -5.11
N GLY A 221 2.23 -13.10 -5.01
CA GLY A 221 1.46 -11.91 -5.35
C GLY A 221 1.07 -11.87 -6.83
N ILE A 222 2.01 -12.20 -7.73
CA ILE A 222 1.79 -12.33 -9.17
C ILE A 222 0.81 -13.47 -9.45
N ALA A 223 0.99 -14.64 -8.84
CA ALA A 223 0.11 -15.78 -9.03
C ALA A 223 -1.34 -15.46 -8.64
N ALA A 224 -1.55 -14.80 -7.50
CA ALA A 224 -2.86 -14.34 -7.08
C ALA A 224 -3.44 -13.30 -8.05
N GLY A 225 -2.63 -12.34 -8.50
CA GLY A 225 -3.05 -11.33 -9.47
C GLY A 225 -3.47 -11.92 -10.82
N LEU A 226 -2.68 -12.85 -11.37
CA LEU A 226 -2.99 -13.56 -12.61
C LEU A 226 -4.30 -14.35 -12.47
N ALA A 227 -4.48 -15.06 -11.36
CA ALA A 227 -5.73 -15.76 -11.08
C ALA A 227 -6.93 -14.78 -11.00
N MET A 228 -6.76 -13.60 -10.39
CA MET A 228 -7.79 -12.56 -10.31
C MET A 228 -8.14 -11.99 -11.69
N VAL A 229 -7.15 -11.63 -12.51
CA VAL A 229 -7.41 -11.04 -13.84
C VAL A 229 -8.03 -12.07 -14.80
N CYS A 230 -7.56 -13.33 -14.77
CA CYS A 230 -8.19 -14.41 -15.54
C CYS A 230 -9.64 -14.63 -15.11
N THR A 231 -9.92 -14.59 -13.80
CA THR A 231 -11.28 -14.71 -13.27
C THR A 231 -12.16 -13.55 -13.73
N GLU A 232 -11.68 -12.30 -13.66
CA GLU A 232 -12.45 -11.14 -14.12
C GLU A 232 -12.70 -11.16 -15.62
N ILE A 233 -11.71 -11.52 -16.43
CA ILE A 233 -11.88 -11.68 -17.89
C ILE A 233 -12.92 -12.75 -18.18
N TYR A 234 -12.82 -13.92 -17.52
CA TYR A 234 -13.79 -15.00 -17.68
C TYR A 234 -15.22 -14.56 -17.32
N GLN A 235 -15.39 -13.87 -16.19
CA GLN A 235 -16.70 -13.36 -15.77
C GLN A 235 -17.22 -12.27 -16.71
N ALA A 236 -16.36 -11.42 -17.25
CA ALA A 236 -16.73 -10.38 -18.21
C ALA A 236 -17.19 -10.97 -19.55
N ILE A 237 -16.51 -12.01 -20.05
CA ILE A 237 -16.93 -12.76 -21.26
C ILE A 237 -18.31 -13.39 -21.03
N ASN A 238 -18.59 -13.87 -19.81
CA ASN A 238 -19.88 -14.43 -19.43
C ASN A 238 -20.95 -13.36 -19.06
N GLY A 239 -20.68 -12.08 -19.32
CA GLY A 239 -21.65 -10.99 -19.16
C GLY A 239 -21.75 -10.37 -17.76
N ASP A 240 -20.91 -10.75 -16.79
CA ASP A 240 -20.87 -10.13 -15.46
C ASP A 240 -19.55 -9.40 -15.21
N SER A 241 -19.34 -8.29 -15.93
CA SER A 241 -18.17 -7.43 -15.76
C SER A 241 -18.16 -6.73 -14.39
N SER A 242 -16.98 -6.67 -13.76
CA SER A 242 -16.76 -5.95 -12.50
C SER A 242 -15.93 -4.69 -12.73
N LYS A 243 -16.17 -3.68 -11.89
CA LYS A 243 -15.30 -2.48 -11.82
C LYS A 243 -13.85 -2.84 -11.52
N LEU A 244 -13.62 -3.95 -10.83
CA LEU A 244 -12.27 -4.42 -10.50
C LEU A 244 -11.44 -4.72 -11.75
N LEU A 245 -12.04 -5.24 -12.83
CA LEU A 245 -11.33 -5.54 -14.08
C LEU A 245 -10.63 -4.29 -14.63
N TYR A 246 -11.33 -3.16 -14.66
CA TYR A 246 -10.78 -1.89 -15.13
C TYR A 246 -9.67 -1.34 -14.24
N ILE A 247 -9.63 -1.74 -12.97
CA ILE A 247 -8.61 -1.32 -12.00
C ILE A 247 -7.36 -2.19 -12.12
N ILE A 248 -7.51 -3.51 -12.29
CA ILE A 248 -6.38 -4.44 -12.32
C ILE A 248 -5.72 -4.52 -13.70
N LEU A 249 -6.49 -4.39 -14.79
CA LEU A 249 -5.99 -4.56 -16.15
C LEU A 249 -4.82 -3.61 -16.51
N PRO A 250 -4.84 -2.32 -16.13
CA PRO A 250 -3.71 -1.43 -16.36
C PRO A 250 -2.39 -1.93 -15.77
N TYR A 251 -2.40 -2.56 -14.59
CA TYR A 251 -1.18 -3.10 -13.97
C TYR A 251 -0.54 -4.21 -14.82
N PHE A 252 -1.36 -5.10 -15.38
CA PHE A 252 -0.87 -6.19 -16.24
C PHE A 252 -0.39 -5.68 -17.60
N ILE A 253 -1.07 -4.68 -18.18
CA ILE A 253 -0.63 -4.03 -19.42
C ILE A 253 0.70 -3.31 -19.20
N LEU A 254 0.82 -2.54 -18.11
CA LEU A 254 2.07 -1.88 -17.74
C LEU A 254 3.19 -2.88 -17.53
N GLY A 255 2.89 -4.08 -17.00
CA GLY A 255 3.91 -5.11 -16.89
C GLY A 255 4.50 -5.54 -18.24
N ILE A 256 3.68 -5.69 -19.29
CA ILE A 256 4.16 -6.02 -20.65
C ILE A 256 5.11 -4.94 -21.16
N VAL A 257 4.74 -3.67 -21.00
CA VAL A 257 5.61 -2.54 -21.40
C VAL A 257 6.88 -2.54 -20.56
N GLY A 258 6.75 -2.78 -19.25
CA GLY A 258 7.86 -2.82 -18.31
C GLY A 258 8.86 -3.92 -18.61
N TYR A 259 8.41 -5.08 -19.08
CA TYR A 259 9.31 -6.14 -19.52
C TYR A 259 10.32 -5.62 -20.56
N SER A 260 9.83 -4.97 -21.62
CA SER A 260 10.70 -4.41 -22.66
C SER A 260 11.68 -3.36 -22.15
N VAL A 261 11.29 -2.59 -21.12
CA VAL A 261 12.17 -1.61 -20.47
C VAL A 261 13.20 -2.30 -19.60
N TYR A 262 12.78 -3.20 -18.70
CA TYR A 262 13.67 -3.88 -17.75
C TYR A 262 14.67 -4.82 -18.43
N THR A 263 14.29 -5.52 -19.49
CA THR A 263 15.22 -6.43 -20.21
C THR A 263 16.24 -5.70 -21.08
N ALA A 264 16.08 -4.40 -21.30
CA ALA A 264 17.04 -3.61 -22.08
C ALA A 264 18.28 -3.23 -21.26
N TYR A 265 18.28 -3.49 -19.95
CA TYR A 265 19.34 -3.13 -19.02
C TYR A 265 19.77 -4.37 -18.22
N ASP A 266 21.08 -4.53 -18.04
CA ASP A 266 21.67 -5.68 -17.33
C ASP A 266 21.54 -5.56 -15.79
N ASP A 267 21.26 -4.35 -15.27
CA ASP A 267 21.16 -4.10 -13.83
C ASP A 267 19.78 -3.56 -13.46
N THR A 268 19.06 -4.30 -12.62
CA THR A 268 17.66 -4.06 -12.28
C THR A 268 17.41 -4.30 -10.80
N GLY A 269 18.30 -3.80 -9.96
CA GLY A 269 18.08 -3.70 -8.51
C GLY A 269 17.16 -2.53 -8.13
N PHE A 270 16.59 -2.57 -6.93
CA PHE A 270 16.01 -1.37 -6.31
C PHE A 270 17.20 -0.51 -5.84
N VAL A 271 17.69 0.33 -6.75
CA VAL A 271 18.94 1.06 -6.60
C VAL A 271 18.95 1.91 -5.32
N LEU A 272 19.81 1.56 -4.36
CA LEU A 272 20.07 2.37 -3.17
C LEU A 272 21.11 3.48 -3.43
N ILE A 273 21.94 3.44 -4.49
CA ILE A 273 23.05 4.41 -4.67
C ILE A 273 23.37 4.85 -6.13
N GLU A 274 22.81 4.28 -7.20
CA GLU A 274 23.15 4.71 -8.57
C GLU A 274 22.30 5.86 -9.13
N ARG A 275 23.01 6.74 -9.84
CA ARG A 275 22.66 8.13 -10.11
C ARG A 275 22.58 8.44 -11.62
N ASP A 276 22.31 7.44 -12.46
CA ASP A 276 22.15 7.67 -13.88
C ASP A 276 20.67 7.77 -14.28
N ILE A 277 20.37 8.86 -15.00
CA ILE A 277 19.06 9.27 -15.51
C ILE A 277 18.73 8.45 -16.76
N ASP A 278 18.82 7.13 -16.63
CA ASP A 278 18.52 6.18 -17.69
C ASP A 278 17.05 5.79 -17.61
N VAL A 279 16.42 5.45 -18.73
CA VAL A 279 14.96 5.25 -18.89
C VAL A 279 14.33 4.37 -17.79
N LEU A 280 15.12 3.45 -17.22
CA LEU A 280 14.78 2.61 -16.07
C LEU A 280 14.31 3.40 -14.84
N GLN A 281 14.99 4.50 -14.47
CA GLN A 281 14.61 5.32 -13.32
C GLN A 281 13.25 5.98 -13.55
N ILE A 282 13.05 6.58 -14.73
CA ILE A 282 11.76 7.19 -15.13
C ILE A 282 10.64 6.15 -15.09
N TRP A 283 10.91 4.94 -15.60
CA TRP A 283 9.95 3.85 -15.58
C TRP A 283 9.61 3.38 -14.15
N SER A 284 10.60 3.26 -13.27
CA SER A 284 10.41 2.91 -11.86
C SER A 284 9.57 3.96 -11.11
N ILE A 285 9.83 5.25 -11.38
CA ILE A 285 9.04 6.36 -10.84
C ILE A 285 7.59 6.26 -11.34
N PHE A 286 7.40 6.02 -12.64
CA PHE A 286 6.07 5.90 -13.25
C PHE A 286 5.24 4.73 -12.75
N THR A 287 5.90 3.62 -12.41
CA THR A 287 5.23 2.39 -12.03
C THR A 287 5.14 2.24 -10.52
N SER A 288 6.26 1.94 -9.88
CA SER A 288 6.33 1.58 -8.46
C SER A 288 6.12 2.79 -7.56
N GLN A 289 6.82 3.90 -7.83
CA GLN A 289 6.68 5.09 -6.96
C GLN A 289 5.31 5.74 -7.09
N LEU A 290 4.77 5.87 -8.30
CA LEU A 290 3.39 6.34 -8.51
C LEU A 290 2.38 5.46 -7.77
N HIS A 291 2.55 4.13 -7.80
CA HIS A 291 1.67 3.24 -7.05
C HIS A 291 1.76 3.50 -5.54
N PHE A 292 2.97 3.59 -5.00
CA PHE A 292 3.18 3.77 -3.56
C PHE A 292 2.73 5.14 -3.03
N THR A 293 2.96 6.20 -3.80
CA THR A 293 2.73 7.58 -3.38
C THR A 293 1.32 8.09 -3.71
N ILE A 294 0.71 7.61 -4.80
CA ILE A 294 -0.56 8.15 -5.32
C ILE A 294 -1.63 7.06 -5.39
N ALA A 295 -1.37 5.94 -6.07
CA ALA A 295 -2.43 4.95 -6.33
C ALA A 295 -2.97 4.33 -5.03
N ARG A 296 -2.09 4.01 -4.08
CA ARG A 296 -2.48 3.46 -2.77
C ARG A 296 -3.41 4.40 -1.98
N PRO A 297 -3.07 5.69 -1.77
CA PRO A 297 -4.00 6.65 -1.18
C PRO A 297 -5.35 6.74 -1.93
N ILE A 298 -5.34 6.75 -3.27
CA ILE A 298 -6.58 6.80 -4.06
C ILE A 298 -7.45 5.57 -3.80
N ILE A 299 -6.85 4.37 -3.83
CA ILE A 299 -7.57 3.11 -3.59
C ILE A 299 -8.16 3.10 -2.17
N ALA A 300 -7.39 3.52 -1.17
CA ALA A 300 -7.89 3.57 0.20
C ALA A 300 -9.00 4.60 0.39
N MET A 301 -8.89 5.78 -0.22
CA MET A 301 -9.92 6.80 -0.21
C MET A 301 -11.21 6.27 -0.84
N TYR A 302 -11.08 5.56 -1.97
CA TYR A 302 -12.20 4.88 -2.60
C TYR A 302 -12.84 3.85 -1.65
N ILE A 303 -12.04 3.02 -0.97
CA ILE A 303 -12.53 2.05 0.02
C ILE A 303 -13.31 2.76 1.13
N LEU A 304 -12.73 3.83 1.69
CA LEU A 304 -13.30 4.56 2.81
C LEU A 304 -14.66 5.22 2.46
N LEU A 305 -14.77 5.84 1.29
CA LEU A 305 -16.02 6.47 0.84
C LEU A 305 -17.04 5.44 0.37
N LYS A 306 -16.64 4.56 -0.55
CA LYS A 306 -17.58 3.65 -1.22
C LYS A 306 -18.20 2.68 -0.23
N PHE A 307 -17.47 2.24 0.78
CA PHE A 307 -17.96 1.28 1.79
C PHE A 307 -18.40 1.95 3.09
N GLY A 308 -18.63 3.26 3.09
CA GLY A 308 -19.27 3.97 4.20
C GLY A 308 -18.47 3.95 5.51
N LEU A 309 -17.14 3.91 5.44
CA LEU A 309 -16.29 3.91 6.64
C LEU A 309 -16.24 5.30 7.32
N PHE A 310 -16.77 6.34 6.66
CA PHE A 310 -17.03 7.66 7.25
C PHE A 310 -18.52 7.96 7.29
N ASP A 311 -18.93 8.67 8.33
CA ASP A 311 -20.26 9.28 8.36
C ASP A 311 -20.21 10.62 7.61
N ILE A 312 -21.03 10.76 6.58
CA ILE A 312 -21.09 11.94 5.72
C ILE A 312 -22.42 12.64 5.96
N ASN A 313 -22.40 13.58 6.89
CA ASN A 313 -23.51 14.46 7.23
C ASN A 313 -23.16 15.91 6.83
N GLU A 314 -24.06 16.86 7.06
CA GLU A 314 -23.83 18.26 6.65
C GLU A 314 -22.56 18.87 7.28
N GLU A 315 -22.16 18.44 8.47
CA GLU A 315 -20.95 18.93 9.15
C GLU A 315 -19.67 18.30 8.61
N THR A 316 -19.71 17.01 8.23
CA THR A 316 -18.51 16.26 7.78
C THR A 316 -18.32 16.29 6.26
N LYS A 317 -19.37 16.58 5.50
CA LYS A 317 -19.34 16.67 4.03
C LYS A 317 -18.29 17.66 3.49
N PRO A 318 -18.11 18.88 4.04
CA PRO A 318 -17.07 19.79 3.57
C PRO A 318 -15.67 19.21 3.70
N MET A 319 -15.41 18.50 4.80
CA MET A 319 -14.12 17.89 5.08
C MET A 319 -13.86 16.68 4.17
N ALA A 320 -14.86 15.82 3.96
CA ALA A 320 -14.76 14.71 3.02
C ALA A 320 -14.56 15.19 1.57
N LYS A 321 -15.24 16.29 1.17
CA LYS A 321 -15.04 16.93 -0.14
C LYS A 321 -13.60 17.46 -0.25
N MET A 322 -13.12 18.22 0.74
CA MET A 322 -11.75 18.73 0.76
C MET A 322 -10.69 17.62 0.64
N MET A 323 -10.89 16.49 1.31
CA MET A 323 -10.00 15.32 1.17
C MET A 323 -9.94 14.79 -0.25
N SER A 324 -11.11 14.64 -0.90
CA SER A 324 -11.18 14.21 -2.30
C SER A 324 -10.54 15.22 -3.26
N ILE A 325 -10.73 16.52 -3.03
CA ILE A 325 -10.07 17.60 -3.79
C ILE A 325 -8.56 17.46 -3.68
N ILE A 326 -8.02 17.42 -2.45
CA ILE A 326 -6.58 17.35 -2.21
C ILE A 326 -5.99 16.13 -2.93
N LEU A 327 -6.64 14.97 -2.80
CA LEU A 327 -6.19 13.75 -3.44
C LEU A 327 -6.17 13.85 -4.97
N ILE A 328 -7.23 14.35 -5.59
CA ILE A 328 -7.30 14.47 -7.05
C ILE A 328 -6.31 15.51 -7.54
N VAL A 329 -6.26 16.70 -6.93
CA VAL A 329 -5.33 17.76 -7.33
C VAL A 329 -3.88 17.31 -7.23
N VAL A 330 -3.50 16.66 -6.12
CA VAL A 330 -2.14 16.14 -5.94
C VAL A 330 -1.85 15.02 -6.93
N ALA A 331 -2.75 14.05 -7.09
CA ALA A 331 -2.59 12.97 -8.04
C ALA A 331 -2.44 13.47 -9.48
N THR A 332 -3.29 14.41 -9.89
CA THR A 332 -3.23 15.04 -11.22
C THR A 332 -1.94 15.83 -11.40
N SER A 333 -1.51 16.61 -10.39
CA SER A 333 -0.25 17.35 -10.44
C SER A 333 0.95 16.43 -10.65
N ALA A 334 1.04 15.35 -9.87
CA ALA A 334 2.16 14.43 -9.94
C ALA A 334 2.15 13.56 -11.21
N ILE A 335 0.98 13.15 -11.70
CA ILE A 335 0.86 12.50 -13.03
C ILE A 335 1.35 13.45 -14.12
N LEU A 336 1.05 14.75 -14.03
CA LEU A 336 1.45 15.73 -15.03
C LEU A 336 2.94 16.05 -14.99
N GLU A 337 3.52 16.17 -13.79
CA GLU A 337 4.97 16.26 -13.60
C GLU A 337 5.68 15.06 -14.25
N LEU A 338 5.11 13.87 -14.08
CA LEU A 338 5.67 12.66 -14.66
C LEU A 338 5.51 12.61 -16.20
N VAL A 339 4.34 13.01 -16.73
CA VAL A 339 4.15 13.11 -18.19
C VAL A 339 5.12 14.12 -18.80
N GLN A 340 5.42 15.22 -18.10
CA GLN A 340 6.42 16.21 -18.53
C GLN A 340 7.85 15.66 -18.51
N ALA A 341 8.18 14.80 -17.55
CA ALA A 341 9.46 14.11 -17.50
C ALA A 341 9.63 13.11 -18.66
N VAL A 342 8.55 12.43 -19.07
CA VAL A 342 8.58 11.46 -20.18
C VAL A 342 8.52 12.13 -21.56
N ILE A 343 7.67 13.16 -21.71
CA ILE A 343 7.47 13.87 -22.97
C ILE A 343 7.98 15.30 -22.78
N PRO A 344 9.10 15.71 -23.40
CA PRO A 344 9.59 17.07 -23.34
C PRO A 344 8.67 18.00 -24.15
N ILE A 345 7.56 18.41 -23.54
CA ILE A 345 6.58 19.35 -24.09
C ILE A 345 7.01 20.78 -23.71
N ASN A 346 6.81 21.74 -24.62
CA ASN A 346 7.00 23.16 -24.32
C ASN A 346 6.21 23.58 -23.06
N GLN A 347 6.88 24.26 -22.12
CA GLN A 347 6.31 24.68 -20.82
C GLN A 347 4.99 25.45 -20.95
N MET A 348 4.80 26.27 -21.99
CA MET A 348 3.54 27.00 -22.20
C MET A 348 2.37 26.07 -22.61
N ILE A 349 2.64 25.07 -23.45
CA ILE A 349 1.64 24.08 -23.86
C ILE A 349 1.31 23.17 -22.70
N SER A 350 2.32 22.80 -21.92
CA SER A 350 2.15 21.98 -20.72
C SER A 350 1.33 22.71 -19.65
N ALA A 351 1.59 23.99 -19.40
CA ALA A 351 0.78 24.81 -18.49
C ALA A 351 -0.66 25.00 -18.98
N ALA A 352 -0.88 25.11 -20.30
CA ALA A 352 -2.23 25.19 -20.87
C ALA A 352 -2.99 23.86 -20.74
N LEU A 353 -2.35 22.72 -21.03
CA LEU A 353 -2.89 21.38 -20.79
C LEU A 353 -3.17 21.15 -19.31
N LEU A 354 -2.28 21.60 -18.43
CA LEU A 354 -2.45 21.56 -16.98
C LEU A 354 -3.71 22.30 -16.55
N GLY A 355 -3.91 23.53 -17.04
CA GLY A 355 -5.12 24.32 -16.77
C GLY A 355 -6.40 23.61 -17.23
N ILE A 356 -6.37 22.97 -18.40
CA ILE A 356 -7.51 22.21 -18.95
C ILE A 356 -7.78 20.96 -18.10
N ILE A 357 -6.76 20.16 -17.81
CA ILE A 357 -6.90 18.92 -17.05
C ILE A 357 -7.35 19.21 -15.61
N ILE A 358 -6.84 20.26 -14.98
CA ILE A 358 -7.29 20.70 -13.65
C ILE A 358 -8.75 21.17 -13.71
N ALA A 359 -9.13 21.98 -14.70
CA ALA A 359 -10.51 22.46 -14.83
C ALA A 359 -11.51 21.31 -15.05
N PHE A 360 -11.17 20.33 -15.89
CA PHE A 360 -11.97 19.11 -16.05
C PHE A 360 -11.94 18.23 -14.80
N GLY A 361 -10.79 18.14 -14.14
CA GLY A 361 -10.59 17.40 -12.89
C GLY A 361 -11.50 17.90 -11.78
N ILE A 362 -11.62 19.22 -11.60
CA ILE A 362 -12.50 19.85 -10.60
C ILE A 362 -13.99 19.58 -10.91
N GLY A 363 -14.41 19.72 -12.16
CA GLY A 363 -15.80 19.43 -12.54
C GLY A 363 -16.18 17.94 -12.40
N TRP A 364 -15.23 17.04 -12.70
CA TRP A 364 -15.40 15.61 -12.53
C TRP A 364 -15.33 15.17 -11.05
N GLU A 365 -14.59 15.90 -10.23
CA GLU A 365 -14.41 15.65 -8.79
C GLU A 365 -15.72 15.81 -8.02
N GLU A 366 -16.48 16.90 -8.21
CA GLU A 366 -17.76 17.09 -7.53
C GLU A 366 -18.79 16.02 -7.92
N LYS A 367 -18.84 15.65 -9.20
CA LYS A 367 -19.72 14.57 -9.67
C LYS A 367 -19.32 13.21 -9.12
N SER A 368 -18.01 12.92 -9.08
CA SER A 368 -17.47 11.66 -8.58
C SER A 368 -17.68 11.52 -7.08
N PHE A 369 -17.39 12.57 -6.30
CA PHE A 369 -17.65 12.62 -4.87
C PHE A 369 -19.14 12.42 -4.58
N ASN A 370 -20.03 13.18 -5.21
CA ASN A 370 -21.47 13.04 -4.99
C ASN A 370 -21.97 11.62 -5.34
N ASN A 371 -21.45 11.01 -6.41
CA ASN A 371 -21.81 9.63 -6.78
C ASN A 371 -21.27 8.60 -5.76
N LEU A 372 -20.05 8.77 -5.26
CA LEU A 372 -19.46 7.88 -4.26
C LEU A 372 -20.20 7.96 -2.91
N VAL A 373 -20.61 9.16 -2.50
CA VAL A 373 -21.33 9.39 -1.25
C VAL A 373 -22.79 8.94 -1.34
N SER A 374 -23.48 9.21 -2.45
CA SER A 374 -24.90 8.86 -2.61
C SER A 374 -25.15 7.37 -2.85
N ASN A 375 -24.14 6.63 -3.30
CA ASN A 375 -24.24 5.21 -3.62
C ASN A 375 -23.27 4.39 -2.76
N GLN A 376 -23.48 4.35 -1.45
CA GLN A 376 -22.67 3.53 -0.55
C GLN A 376 -22.94 2.04 -0.77
N ALA A 377 -21.87 1.25 -0.81
CA ALA A 377 -21.90 -0.19 -0.98
C ALA A 377 -22.20 -0.88 0.36
N HIS A 378 -23.32 -1.59 0.44
CA HIS A 378 -23.63 -2.42 1.59
C HIS A 378 -22.99 -3.80 1.48
N LEU A 379 -22.32 -4.25 2.54
CA LEU A 379 -21.61 -5.54 2.60
C LEU A 379 -22.42 -6.67 3.24
N ARG A 380 -23.50 -6.36 3.97
CA ARG A 380 -24.19 -7.32 4.84
C ARG A 380 -25.60 -7.67 4.37
N ASN A 381 -26.13 -6.96 3.37
CA ASN A 381 -27.51 -7.15 2.95
C ASN A 381 -27.65 -8.54 2.31
N TYR A 382 -28.62 -9.31 2.80
CA TYR A 382 -28.92 -10.65 2.28
C TYR A 382 -27.73 -11.64 2.34
N ILE A 383 -26.74 -11.38 3.21
CA ILE A 383 -25.65 -12.32 3.49
C ILE A 383 -25.92 -13.03 4.82
N ASP A 384 -25.62 -14.32 4.85
CA ASP A 384 -25.73 -15.16 6.04
C ASP A 384 -24.93 -14.56 7.21
N LYS A 385 -25.61 -14.37 8.35
CA LYS A 385 -25.05 -13.80 9.59
C LYS A 385 -23.80 -14.53 10.06
N LYS A 386 -23.60 -15.80 9.68
CA LYS A 386 -22.37 -16.53 10.01
C LYS A 386 -21.11 -15.81 9.51
N TRP A 387 -21.17 -15.08 8.41
CA TRP A 387 -20.00 -14.36 7.88
C TRP A 387 -19.64 -13.11 8.69
N PHE A 388 -20.57 -12.60 9.50
CA PHE A 388 -20.41 -11.38 10.29
C PHE A 388 -20.76 -11.63 11.76
N PRO A 389 -19.81 -12.11 12.58
CA PRO A 389 -20.04 -12.33 13.99
C PRO A 389 -20.28 -11.00 14.72
N GLU A 390 -21.27 -10.99 15.60
CA GLU A 390 -21.60 -9.85 16.44
C GLU A 390 -20.70 -9.85 17.67
N ILE A 391 -19.71 -8.96 17.70
CA ILE A 391 -18.80 -8.78 18.83
C ILE A 391 -18.97 -7.37 19.38
N SER A 392 -19.31 -7.25 20.67
CA SER A 392 -19.39 -5.96 21.35
C SER A 392 -18.01 -5.55 21.87
N ILE A 393 -17.36 -4.60 21.20
CA ILE A 393 -16.10 -3.99 21.65
C ILE A 393 -16.38 -2.55 22.07
N PRO A 394 -16.17 -2.17 23.34
CA PRO A 394 -16.38 -0.79 23.78
C PRO A 394 -15.49 0.18 22.99
N ARG A 395 -16.07 1.31 22.54
CA ARG A 395 -15.36 2.27 21.68
C ARG A 395 -14.09 2.84 22.31
N LYS A 396 -14.02 2.90 23.65
CA LYS A 396 -12.81 3.26 24.40
C LYS A 396 -11.60 2.41 24.00
N TYR A 397 -11.77 1.12 23.69
CA TYR A 397 -10.67 0.25 23.26
C TYR A 397 -10.28 0.49 21.80
N ILE A 398 -11.24 0.80 20.92
CA ILE A 398 -10.97 1.14 19.52
C ILE A 398 -10.17 2.46 19.46
N ASN A 399 -10.57 3.47 20.23
CA ASN A 399 -9.86 4.75 20.29
C ASN A 399 -8.44 4.64 20.89
N ARG A 400 -8.14 3.57 21.65
CA ARG A 400 -6.78 3.31 22.15
C ARG A 400 -5.82 2.84 21.07
N ILE A 401 -6.30 2.35 19.93
CA ILE A 401 -5.45 1.95 18.79
C ILE A 401 -4.60 3.14 18.34
N ASP A 402 -5.20 4.32 18.29
CA ASP A 402 -4.52 5.56 17.90
C ASP A 402 -3.37 5.91 18.85
N LEU A 403 -3.58 5.74 20.16
CA LEU A 403 -2.55 5.96 21.17
C LEU A 403 -1.43 4.92 21.07
N VAL A 404 -1.77 3.65 20.86
CA VAL A 404 -0.78 2.57 20.68
C VAL A 404 0.07 2.84 19.44
N CYS A 405 -0.53 3.25 18.33
CA CYS A 405 0.19 3.61 17.12
C CYS A 405 1.11 4.83 17.33
N LEU A 406 0.64 5.85 18.06
CA LEU A 406 1.47 7.01 18.40
C LEU A 406 2.68 6.60 19.25
N VAL A 407 2.46 5.79 20.29
CA VAL A 407 3.55 5.27 21.15
C VAL A 407 4.53 4.46 20.32
N TYR A 408 4.05 3.62 19.41
CA TYR A 408 4.92 2.86 18.51
C TYR A 408 5.75 3.79 17.60
N CYS A 409 5.15 4.84 17.02
CA CYS A 409 5.89 5.80 16.19
C CYS A 409 6.98 6.53 16.98
N LEU A 410 6.71 6.87 18.24
CA LEU A 410 7.71 7.46 19.14
C LEU A 410 8.84 6.48 19.47
N LEU A 411 8.51 5.19 19.65
CA LEU A 411 9.52 4.14 19.83
C LEU A 411 10.38 3.96 18.58
N CYS A 412 9.79 3.98 17.38
CA CYS A 412 10.56 3.96 16.13
C CYS A 412 11.55 5.12 16.07
N LEU A 413 11.11 6.35 16.36
CA LEU A 413 12.00 7.52 16.36
C LEU A 413 13.18 7.34 17.34
N LEU A 414 12.91 6.80 18.53
CA LEU A 414 13.96 6.51 19.52
C LEU A 414 14.93 5.42 19.02
N VAL A 415 14.42 4.33 18.43
CA VAL A 415 15.24 3.24 17.91
C VAL A 415 16.09 3.71 16.73
N SER A 416 15.53 4.47 15.79
CA SER A 416 16.27 5.07 14.68
C SER A 416 17.37 6.01 15.17
N PHE A 417 17.12 6.77 16.23
CA PHE A 417 18.13 7.62 16.86
C PHE A 417 19.26 6.80 17.50
N ILE A 418 18.92 5.73 18.24
CA ILE A 418 19.92 4.83 18.85
C ILE A 418 20.80 4.17 17.77
N ILE A 419 20.19 3.65 16.70
CA ILE A 419 20.91 3.00 15.60
C ILE A 419 21.87 3.97 14.92
N TRP A 420 21.45 5.22 14.73
CA TRP A 420 22.32 6.26 14.18
C TRP A 420 23.50 6.58 15.11
N GLU A 421 23.27 6.83 16.40
CA GLU A 421 24.34 7.16 17.36
C GLU A 421 25.31 6.00 17.60
N MET A 422 24.87 4.76 17.40
CA MET A 422 25.70 3.56 17.55
C MET A 422 26.40 3.11 16.25
N ASP A 423 26.17 3.79 15.12
CA ASP A 423 26.67 3.40 13.80
C ASP A 423 26.38 1.93 13.43
N LEU A 424 25.25 1.40 13.90
CA LEU A 424 24.97 -0.03 13.88
C LEU A 424 24.78 -0.56 12.46
N LEU A 425 24.13 0.22 11.57
CA LEU A 425 23.96 -0.15 10.17
C LEU A 425 25.28 -0.06 9.40
N PHE A 426 26.12 0.91 9.73
CA PHE A 426 27.44 1.05 9.11
C PHE A 426 28.36 -0.13 9.45
N GLN A 427 28.37 -0.57 10.71
CA GLN A 427 29.09 -1.77 11.12
C GLN A 427 28.59 -3.02 10.39
N LEU A 428 27.27 -3.19 10.25
CA LEU A 428 26.66 -4.32 9.56
C LEU A 428 27.08 -4.39 8.09
N VAL A 429 27.11 -3.25 7.39
CA VAL A 429 27.58 -3.17 5.99
C VAL A 429 29.04 -3.60 5.88
N ILE A 430 29.90 -3.15 6.80
CA ILE A 430 31.33 -3.51 6.80
C ILE A 430 31.52 -5.00 7.06
N GLU A 431 30.87 -5.55 8.08
CA GLU A 431 31.01 -6.96 8.46
C GLU A 431 30.59 -7.91 7.33
N ARG A 432 29.51 -7.59 6.62
CA ARG A 432 29.01 -8.40 5.50
C ARG A 432 29.81 -8.18 4.22
N GLY A 433 30.23 -6.95 3.95
CA GLY A 433 31.14 -6.65 2.84
C GLY A 433 32.45 -7.43 2.94
N ALA A 434 33.04 -7.52 4.14
CA ALA A 434 34.26 -8.28 4.39
C ALA A 434 34.09 -9.80 4.23
N GLN A 435 32.86 -10.33 4.34
CA GLN A 435 32.57 -11.75 4.11
C GLN A 435 32.38 -12.11 2.63
N ASN A 436 32.04 -11.13 1.79
CA ASN A 436 31.84 -11.33 0.34
C ASN A 436 33.16 -11.27 -0.47
N ASP A 437 34.25 -10.78 0.13
CA ASP A 437 35.60 -10.68 -0.47
C ASP A 437 36.51 -11.90 -0.20
N ILE A 438 36.00 -12.95 0.47
CA ILE A 438 36.69 -14.23 0.74
C ILE A 438 35.99 -15.34 -0.04
#